data_AF-A0AAP5QI77-F1
#
_entry.id   AF-A0AAP5QI77-F1
#
_cell.length_a   1.000
_cell.length_b   1.000
_cell.length_c   1.000
_cell.angle_alpha   90.00
_cell.angle_beta   90.00
_cell.angle_gamma   90.00
#
_symmetry.space_group_name_H-M   'P 1'
#
loop_
_entity.id
_entity.type
_entity.pdbx_description
1 polymer ?
#
loop_
_entity_poly.entity_id
_entity_poly.type
_entity_poly.pdbx_seq_one_letter_code
_entity_poly.pdbx_strand_id
1 'polypeptide(L)'
;MKTRIFTYLACSCGHRGAIVESSEERASPDGWYQAWPRGLKHNGTYDGMDELFAETKPGCPVCGRSLGPENIIGRNEASGAAEVLRLAVSQQVPGGPVGL
;
A
#
# COMPACT_ATOMS: atom_id res chain seq x y z
N MET A 1 12.34 -9.42 -11.78
CA MET A 1 10.93 -8.96 -11.85
C MET A 1 10.76 -7.87 -10.82
N LYS A 2 9.95 -6.83 -11.12
CA LYS A 2 9.65 -5.78 -10.16
C LYS A 2 8.38 -6.14 -9.40
N THR A 3 8.45 -6.16 -8.09
CA THR A 3 7.31 -6.40 -7.20
C THR A 3 7.04 -5.11 -6.44
N ARG A 4 5.76 -4.77 -6.31
CA ARG A 4 5.30 -3.67 -5.46
C ARG A 4 4.34 -4.19 -4.42
N ILE A 5 4.56 -3.85 -3.17
CA ILE A 5 3.67 -4.20 -2.07
C ILE A 5 3.08 -2.92 -1.50
N PHE A 6 1.76 -2.90 -1.33
CA PHE A 6 1.01 -1.80 -0.75
C PHE A 6 0.49 -2.24 0.60
N THR A 7 0.94 -1.58 1.67
CA THR A 7 0.43 -1.76 3.03
C THR A 7 -0.46 -0.56 3.37
N TYR A 8 -1.77 -0.76 3.39
CA TYR A 8 -2.75 0.30 3.62
C TYR A 8 -2.94 0.56 5.11
N LEU A 9 -2.87 1.83 5.50
CA LEU A 9 -3.00 2.28 6.88
C LEU A 9 -4.22 3.18 7.06
N ALA A 10 -4.91 3.02 8.20
CA ALA A 10 -5.95 3.93 8.65
C ALA A 10 -5.60 4.52 10.01
N CYS A 11 -5.54 5.85 10.06
CA CYS A 11 -5.42 6.57 11.31
C CYS A 11 -6.80 6.64 12.00
N SER A 12 -6.80 6.64 13.33
CA SER A 12 -8.01 6.85 14.14
C SER A 12 -8.69 8.20 13.90
N CYS A 13 -7.99 9.19 13.32
CA CYS A 13 -8.61 10.44 12.88
C CYS A 13 -9.42 10.33 11.57
N GLY A 14 -9.46 9.14 10.95
CA GLY A 14 -10.16 8.88 9.68
C GLY A 14 -9.27 9.03 8.43
N HIS A 15 -8.09 9.65 8.54
CA HIS A 15 -7.14 9.76 7.43
C HIS A 15 -6.58 8.38 7.02
N ARG A 16 -6.38 8.18 5.71
CA ARG A 16 -5.87 6.93 5.15
C ARG A 16 -4.68 7.18 4.23
N GLY A 17 -3.80 6.21 4.16
CA GLY A 17 -2.67 6.21 3.24
C GLY A 17 -2.10 4.81 3.08
N ALA A 18 -0.90 4.72 2.52
CA ALA A 18 -0.22 3.44 2.36
C ALA A 18 1.29 3.60 2.54
N ILE A 19 1.96 2.51 2.89
CA ILE A 19 3.39 2.31 2.65
C ILE A 19 3.52 1.53 1.36
N VAL A 20 4.38 2.00 0.45
CA VAL A 20 4.68 1.33 -0.81
C VAL A 20 6.08 0.75 -0.71
N GLU A 21 6.19 -0.57 -0.81
CA GLU A 21 7.45 -1.28 -0.93
C GLU A 21 7.69 -1.60 -2.40
N SER A 22 8.92 -1.44 -2.89
CA SER A 22 9.33 -1.85 -4.22
C SER A 22 10.65 -2.61 -4.16
N SER A 23 10.70 -3.75 -4.86
CA SER A 23 11.90 -4.56 -5.00
C SER A 23 12.08 -5.05 -6.44
N GLU A 24 13.33 -5.22 -6.90
CA GLU A 24 13.61 -6.08 -8.07
C GLU A 24 14.45 -7.30 -7.72
N GLU A 25 13.97 -8.42 -8.23
CA GLU A 25 14.57 -9.74 -8.03
C GLU A 25 15.82 -9.99 -8.90
N ARG A 26 16.20 -9.09 -9.83
CA ARG A 26 17.32 -9.33 -10.76
C ARG A 26 18.03 -8.06 -11.19
N ALA A 27 19.15 -7.71 -10.56
CA ALA A 27 20.23 -6.94 -11.20
C ALA A 27 21.56 -6.91 -10.41
N SER A 28 21.59 -7.25 -9.12
CA SER A 28 22.82 -7.22 -8.32
C SER A 28 22.77 -8.28 -7.21
N PRO A 29 23.93 -8.75 -6.70
CA PRO A 29 23.99 -9.66 -5.55
C PRO A 29 23.31 -9.07 -4.30
N ASP A 30 23.20 -7.73 -4.23
CA ASP A 30 22.37 -6.98 -3.29
C ASP A 30 21.10 -6.51 -4.02
N GLY A 31 19.99 -7.23 -3.88
CA GLY A 31 18.71 -6.79 -4.45
C GLY A 31 18.36 -5.37 -3.97
N TRP A 32 17.81 -4.52 -4.85
CA TRP A 32 17.37 -3.20 -4.41
C TRP A 32 16.00 -3.31 -3.74
N TYR A 33 15.88 -2.67 -2.58
CA TYR A 33 14.65 -2.53 -1.81
C TYR A 33 14.46 -1.06 -1.49
N GLN A 34 13.23 -0.57 -1.62
CA GLN A 34 12.86 0.78 -1.21
C GLN A 34 11.43 0.78 -0.67
N ALA A 35 11.22 1.39 0.50
CA ALA A 35 9.90 1.63 1.06
C ALA A 35 9.63 3.13 1.27
N TRP A 36 8.41 3.58 1.01
CA TRP A 36 8.04 4.98 1.26
C TRP A 36 6.54 5.17 1.57
N PRO A 37 6.20 6.18 2.39
CA PRO A 37 4.81 6.55 2.61
C PRO A 37 4.17 7.23 1.39
N ARG A 38 2.92 6.86 1.09
CA ARG A 38 2.04 7.49 0.09
C ARG A 38 0.78 8.01 0.77
N GLY A 39 0.56 9.33 0.68
CA GLY A 39 -0.54 9.98 1.39
C GLY A 39 -0.31 10.06 2.92
N LEU A 40 0.90 9.75 3.38
CA LEU A 40 1.36 9.86 4.76
C LEU A 40 2.66 10.68 4.76
N LYS A 41 3.09 11.15 5.93
CA LYS A 41 4.38 11.83 6.11
C LYS A 41 5.44 10.84 6.57
N HIS A 42 6.70 11.14 6.30
CA HIS A 42 7.87 10.42 6.81
C HIS A 42 8.44 11.18 8.03
N ASN A 43 7.63 11.32 9.08
CA ASN A 43 7.98 12.09 10.28
C ASN A 43 7.38 11.50 11.56
N GLY A 44 6.91 10.26 11.50
CA GLY A 44 6.49 9.51 12.66
C GLY A 44 7.67 9.20 13.57
N THR A 45 7.33 8.64 14.72
CA THR A 45 8.26 8.33 15.82
C THR A 45 8.24 6.85 16.17
N TYR A 46 7.78 5.99 15.26
CA TYR A 46 7.73 4.55 15.50
C TYR A 46 9.15 4.00 15.67
N ASP A 47 9.37 3.29 16.77
CA ASP A 47 10.65 2.71 17.21
C ASP A 47 10.53 1.22 17.58
N GLY A 48 9.42 0.58 17.20
CA GLY A 48 9.18 -0.84 17.41
C GLY A 48 9.96 -1.76 16.44
N MET A 49 9.75 -3.07 16.58
CA MET A 49 10.50 -4.11 15.85
C MET A 49 10.08 -4.30 14.39
N ASP A 50 8.96 -3.71 13.97
CA ASP A 50 8.51 -3.81 12.58
C ASP A 50 9.40 -2.92 11.70
N GLU A 51 10.34 -3.55 10.98
CA GLU A 51 11.34 -2.88 10.16
C GLU A 51 10.71 -1.92 9.14
N LEU A 52 9.58 -2.30 8.53
CA LEU A 52 8.90 -1.47 7.53
C LEU A 52 8.47 -0.13 8.14
N PHE A 53 7.92 -0.15 9.35
CA PHE A 53 7.47 1.07 10.04
C PHE A 53 8.64 1.82 10.69
N ALA A 54 9.67 1.11 11.15
CA ALA A 54 10.88 1.71 11.70
C ALA A 54 11.69 2.45 10.62
N GLU A 55 11.73 1.92 9.41
CA GLU A 55 12.33 2.55 8.24
C GLU A 55 11.47 3.72 7.75
N THR A 56 10.17 3.49 7.50
CA THR A 56 9.33 4.47 6.81
C THR A 56 8.68 5.52 7.71
N LYS A 57 8.72 5.32 9.03
CA LYS A 57 8.19 6.22 10.08
C LYS A 57 6.93 6.97 9.64
N PRO A 58 5.83 6.25 9.33
CA PRO A 58 4.65 6.87 8.77
C PRO A 58 3.97 7.77 9.81
N GLY A 59 3.70 9.00 9.43
CA GLY A 59 2.97 9.99 10.22
C GLY A 59 1.70 10.43 9.52
N CYS A 60 0.62 10.62 10.28
CA CYS A 60 -0.61 11.18 9.75
C CYS A 60 -0.43 12.69 9.46
N PRO A 61 -0.64 13.16 8.22
CA PRO A 61 -0.52 14.58 7.90
C PRO A 61 -1.60 15.45 8.54
N VAL A 62 -2.72 14.86 8.94
CA VAL A 62 -3.90 15.57 9.48
C VAL A 62 -3.77 15.82 10.99
N CYS A 63 -3.51 14.77 11.77
CA CYS A 63 -3.46 14.87 13.23
C CYS A 63 -2.04 14.78 13.82
N GLY A 64 -1.02 14.59 12.98
CA GLY A 64 0.38 14.49 13.40
C GLY A 64 0.77 13.20 14.12
N ARG A 65 -0.17 12.27 14.35
CA ARG A 65 0.11 10.99 15.01
C ARG A 65 1.03 10.12 14.18
N SER A 66 2.01 9.51 14.82
CA SER A 66 2.75 8.36 14.30
C SER A 66 1.80 7.19 14.06
N LEU A 67 2.02 6.45 12.99
CA LEU A 67 1.29 5.23 12.67
C LEU A 67 2.21 4.02 12.84
N GLY A 68 1.64 2.93 13.32
CA GLY A 68 2.32 1.65 13.54
C GLY A 68 1.57 0.47 12.91
N PRO A 69 2.09 -0.76 13.07
CA PRO A 69 1.48 -1.99 12.55
C PRO A 69 0.02 -2.19 12.97
N GLU A 70 -0.36 -1.67 14.14
CA GLU A 70 -1.74 -1.68 14.64
C GLU A 70 -2.72 -0.86 13.78
N ASN A 71 -2.22 -0.03 12.86
CA ASN A 71 -3.03 0.78 11.95
C ASN A 71 -3.22 0.15 10.57
N ILE A 72 -2.72 -1.07 10.35
CA ILE A 72 -2.87 -1.78 9.07
C ILE A 72 -4.33 -2.19 8.87
N ILE A 73 -4.86 -1.86 7.69
CA ILE A 73 -6.21 -2.25 7.26
C ILE A 73 -6.23 -3.16 6.03
N GLY A 74 -5.06 -3.42 5.42
CA GLY A 74 -4.94 -4.36 4.32
C GLY A 74 -3.57 -4.34 3.66
N ARG A 75 -3.24 -5.41 2.93
CA ARG A 75 -2.01 -5.54 2.14
C ARG A 75 -2.34 -6.04 0.73
N ASN A 76 -1.66 -5.51 -0.29
CA ASN A 76 -1.83 -5.93 -1.68
C ASN A 76 -0.48 -6.02 -2.38
N GLU A 77 -0.21 -7.14 -3.03
CA GLU A 77 1.00 -7.38 -3.81
C GLU A 77 0.68 -7.26 -5.30
N ALA A 78 1.36 -6.33 -5.97
CA ALA A 78 1.35 -6.14 -7.41
C ALA A 78 2.71 -6.60 -7.97
N SER A 79 2.76 -7.85 -8.42
CA SER A 79 3.86 -8.34 -9.24
C SER A 79 3.65 -7.84 -10.67
N GLY A 80 4.71 -7.38 -11.35
CA GLY A 80 4.66 -6.76 -12.70
C GLY A 80 4.03 -7.56 -13.86
N ALA A 81 3.39 -8.71 -13.60
CA ALA A 81 2.54 -9.43 -14.54
C ALA A 81 1.03 -9.13 -14.37
N ALA A 82 0.62 -8.45 -13.29
CA ALA A 82 -0.79 -8.24 -12.94
C ALA A 82 -1.35 -6.84 -13.30
N GLU A 83 -0.54 -5.94 -13.87
CA GLU A 83 -0.96 -4.55 -14.21
C GLU A 83 -1.88 -4.47 -15.45
N VAL A 84 -2.49 -5.58 -15.89
CA VAL A 84 -3.45 -5.61 -17.01
C VAL A 84 -4.83 -6.19 -16.63
N LEU A 85 -5.00 -6.90 -15.50
CA LEU A 85 -6.24 -7.66 -15.29
C LEU A 85 -7.34 -6.99 -14.44
N ARG A 86 -7.12 -5.79 -13.87
CA ARG A 86 -8.11 -5.16 -12.97
C ARG A 86 -8.90 -3.98 -13.53
N LEU A 87 -8.69 -3.60 -14.80
CA LEU A 87 -9.54 -2.63 -15.49
C LEU A 87 -10.64 -3.28 -16.38
N ALA A 88 -10.74 -4.61 -16.43
CA ALA A 88 -11.69 -5.32 -17.30
C ALA A 88 -12.97 -5.85 -16.61
N VAL A 89 -13.11 -5.75 -15.28
CA VAL A 89 -14.33 -6.24 -14.56
C VAL A 89 -15.03 -5.07 -13.87
N SER A 90 -15.52 -4.14 -14.67
CA SER A 90 -16.58 -3.19 -14.26
C SER A 90 -17.57 -2.88 -15.39
N GLN A 91 -17.62 -3.69 -16.44
CA GLN A 91 -18.61 -3.56 -17.51
C GLN A 91 -19.24 -4.90 -17.87
N GLN A 92 -20.12 -5.39 -17.00
CA GLN A 92 -21.21 -6.29 -17.39
C GLN A 92 -22.25 -6.36 -16.26
N VAL A 93 -23.12 -5.35 -16.24
CA VAL A 93 -24.48 -5.51 -15.72
C VAL A 93 -25.35 -5.85 -16.93
N PRO A 94 -25.95 -7.04 -17.04
CA PRO A 94 -27.11 -7.23 -17.90
C PRO A 94 -28.35 -7.08 -17.02
N GLY A 95 -28.83 -5.85 -16.91
CA GLY A 95 -30.24 -5.58 -16.67
C GLY A 95 -30.94 -5.56 -18.03
N GLY A 96 -31.86 -6.50 -18.24
CA GLY A 96 -32.77 -6.49 -19.38
C GLY A 96 -34.12 -7.08 -18.95
N PRO A 97 -35.23 -6.34 -19.05
CA PRO A 97 -36.56 -6.87 -18.76
C PRO A 97 -37.08 -7.65 -19.97
N VAL A 98 -37.60 -8.86 -19.74
CA VAL A 98 -38.46 -9.55 -20.73
C VAL A 98 -39.87 -9.01 -20.55
N GLY A 99 -40.27 -8.14 -21.47
CA GLY A 99 -41.67 -7.74 -21.66
C GLY A 99 -42.42 -8.79 -22.48
N LEU A 100 -43.63 -9.05 -21.98
CA LEU A 100 -44.83 -9.70 -22.55
C LEU A 100 -44.84 -10.05 -24.04
#